data_AF-A0A1F8DT35-F1
#
_entry.id   AF-A0A1F8DT35-F1
#
_cell.length_a   1.000
_cell.length_b   1.000
_cell.length_c   1.000
_cell.angle_alpha   90.00
_cell.angle_beta   90.00
_cell.angle_gamma   90.00
#
_symmetry.space_group_name_H-M   'P 1'
#
loop_
_entity.id
_entity.type
_entity.pdbx_description
1 polymer ?
#
loop_
_entity_poly.entity_id
_entity_poly.type
_entity_poly.pdbx_seq_one_letter_code
_entity_poly.pdbx_strand_id
1 'polypeptide(L)'
;MKSNKFLLTSIGLLISVNFLISFLVPLNVFAADVDTPVKSVNDIIRILVNVVKWMYTIFFIVAAIFIILAAFAYLTAQGDAEKIKTANKQILYAVIAIIIALLSVSFTAIISNFISTGN
;
A
#
# COMPACT_ATOMS: atom_id res chain seq x y z
N MET A 1 14.14 55.80 -44.54
CA MET A 1 13.59 54.42 -44.53
C MET A 1 14.55 53.40 -43.88
N LYS A 2 15.11 53.67 -42.68
CA LYS A 2 16.11 52.78 -42.01
C LYS A 2 15.66 52.23 -40.65
N SER A 3 14.51 52.67 -40.13
CA SER A 3 14.03 52.33 -38.78
C SER A 3 13.47 50.90 -38.66
N ASN A 4 12.92 50.32 -39.73
CA ASN A 4 12.26 49.01 -39.68
C ASN A 4 13.25 47.82 -39.62
N LYS A 5 14.52 48.02 -40.01
CA LYS A 5 15.53 46.94 -39.95
C LYS A 5 15.95 46.61 -38.52
N PHE A 6 15.94 47.59 -37.62
CA PHE A 6 16.29 47.39 -36.21
C PHE A 6 15.27 46.50 -35.49
N LEU A 7 13.97 46.68 -35.80
CA LEU A 7 12.89 45.88 -35.24
C LEU A 7 12.96 44.42 -35.69
N LEU A 8 13.30 44.16 -36.96
CA LEU A 8 13.44 42.80 -37.49
C LEU A 8 14.63 42.05 -36.87
N THR A 9 15.75 42.72 -36.62
CA THR A 9 16.92 42.12 -35.94
C THR A 9 16.61 41.80 -34.47
N SER A 10 15.90 42.67 -33.77
CA SER A 10 15.52 42.44 -32.36
C SER A 10 14.52 41.28 -32.21
N ILE A 11 13.54 41.17 -33.12
CA ILE A 11 12.57 40.07 -33.16
C ILE A 11 13.28 38.74 -33.44
N GLY A 12 14.22 38.71 -34.39
CA GLY A 12 15.00 37.51 -34.69
C GLY A 12 15.85 37.03 -33.50
N LEU A 13 16.42 37.97 -32.72
CA LEU A 13 17.17 37.66 -31.50
C LEU A 13 16.26 36.98 -30.47
N LEU A 14 15.07 37.53 -30.20
CA LEU A 14 14.14 36.98 -29.21
C LEU A 14 13.66 35.56 -29.56
N ILE A 15 13.41 35.27 -30.84
CA ILE A 15 13.01 33.94 -31.31
C ILE A 15 14.17 32.95 -31.13
N SER A 16 15.40 33.34 -31.48
CA SER A 16 16.58 32.49 -31.32
C SER A 16 16.90 32.16 -29.86
N VAL A 17 16.69 33.11 -28.95
CA VAL A 17 16.87 32.91 -27.50
C VAL A 17 15.86 31.89 -26.96
N ASN A 18 14.58 31.99 -27.36
CA ASN A 18 13.56 31.01 -26.95
C ASN A 18 13.83 29.60 -27.53
N PHE A 19 14.34 29.52 -28.77
CA PHE A 19 14.72 28.25 -29.38
C PHE A 19 15.91 27.60 -28.66
N LEU A 20 16.92 28.38 -28.26
CA LEU A 20 18.04 27.89 -27.46
C LEU A 20 17.60 27.37 -26.09
N ILE A 21 16.72 28.09 -25.38
CA ILE A 21 16.20 27.66 -24.07
C ILE A 21 15.50 26.30 -24.17
N SER A 22 14.75 26.06 -25.24
CA SER A 22 14.02 24.79 -25.47
C SER A 22 14.95 23.59 -25.68
N PHE A 23 16.17 23.82 -26.20
CA PHE A 23 17.18 22.76 -26.39
C PHE A 23 17.92 22.38 -25.10
N LEU A 24 17.88 23.26 -24.08
CA LEU A 24 18.47 23.01 -22.76
C LEU A 24 17.51 22.27 -21.81
N VAL A 25 16.18 22.36 -22.00
CA VAL A 25 15.16 21.68 -21.17
C VAL A 25 15.35 20.16 -20.99
N PRO A 26 15.77 19.36 -22.00
CA PRO A 26 15.96 17.93 -21.79
C PRO A 26 17.15 17.59 -20.89
N LEU A 27 18.09 18.50 -20.60
CA LEU A 27 19.22 18.25 -19.71
C LEU A 27 18.81 18.17 -18.23
N ASN A 28 17.80 18.96 -17.85
CA ASN A 28 17.22 18.95 -16.50
C ASN A 28 16.27 17.76 -16.25
N VAL A 29 15.93 16.99 -17.28
CA VAL A 29 15.12 15.76 -17.15
C VAL A 29 15.99 14.56 -16.72
N PHE A 30 17.28 14.53 -17.04
CA PHE A 30 18.19 13.44 -16.63
C PHE A 30 18.59 13.47 -15.14
N ALA A 31 18.29 14.57 -14.44
CA ALA A 31 18.49 14.71 -12.99
C ALA A 31 17.16 14.79 -12.22
N ALA A 32 16.03 14.54 -12.89
CA ALA A 32 14.76 14.44 -12.20
C ALA A 32 14.76 13.14 -11.38
N ASP A 33 14.76 13.26 -10.05
CA ASP A 33 14.32 12.17 -9.19
C ASP A 33 12.95 11.74 -9.68
N VAL A 34 12.87 10.55 -10.28
CA VAL A 34 11.59 9.93 -10.60
C VAL A 34 10.89 9.77 -9.26
N ASP A 35 9.84 10.55 -9.02
CA ASP A 35 9.06 10.47 -7.79
C ASP A 35 8.20 9.20 -7.83
N THR A 36 8.86 8.06 -7.70
CA THR A 36 8.21 6.77 -7.53
C THR A 36 7.87 6.56 -6.05
N PRO A 37 6.73 5.91 -5.74
CA PRO A 37 6.38 5.52 -4.37
C PRO A 37 7.39 4.58 -3.69
N VAL A 38 8.33 4.01 -4.47
CA VAL A 38 9.36 3.08 -4.01
C VAL A 38 10.72 3.64 -4.42
N LYS A 39 11.55 4.03 -3.44
CA LYS A 39 12.89 4.60 -3.66
C LYS A 39 14.00 3.70 -3.11
N SER A 40 13.64 2.70 -2.31
CA SER A 40 14.58 1.79 -1.66
C SER A 40 13.93 0.44 -1.33
N VAL A 41 14.75 -0.58 -1.06
CA VAL A 41 14.29 -1.87 -0.51
C VAL A 41 13.51 -1.66 0.80
N ASN A 42 13.88 -0.65 1.59
CA ASN A 42 13.17 -0.29 2.81
C ASN A 42 11.72 0.16 2.56
N ASP A 43 11.43 0.82 1.44
CA ASP A 43 10.06 1.22 1.10
C ASP A 43 9.20 0.00 0.72
N ILE A 44 9.77 -0.98 0.02
CA ILE A 44 9.11 -2.25 -0.28
C ILE A 44 8.74 -2.99 1.03
N ILE A 45 9.67 -3.00 2.00
CA ILE A 45 9.44 -3.63 3.30
C ILE A 45 8.35 -2.88 4.07
N ARG A 46 8.35 -1.54 4.09
CA ARG A 46 7.28 -0.77 4.75
C ARG A 46 5.91 -1.07 4.13
N ILE A 47 5.83 -1.17 2.80
CA ILE A 47 4.60 -1.56 2.11
C ILE A 47 4.17 -2.96 2.54
N LEU A 48 5.08 -3.93 2.56
CA LEU A 48 4.78 -5.31 2.96
C LEU A 48 4.29 -5.39 4.41
N VAL A 49 4.99 -4.74 5.36
CA VAL A 49 4.59 -4.68 6.77
C VAL A 49 3.22 -4.02 6.92
N ASN A 50 2.95 -2.95 6.15
CA ASN A 50 1.65 -2.29 6.18
C ASN A 50 0.55 -3.23 5.65
N VAL A 51 0.77 -3.95 4.54
CA VAL A 51 -0.19 -4.92 4.00
C VAL A 51 -0.49 -6.01 5.03
N VAL A 52 0.54 -6.60 5.65
CA VAL A 52 0.37 -7.61 6.71
C VAL A 52 -0.43 -7.04 7.89
N LYS A 53 -0.17 -5.76 8.24
CA LYS A 53 -0.89 -5.07 9.31
C LYS A 53 -2.39 -4.97 9.04
N TRP A 54 -2.74 -4.55 7.82
CA TRP A 54 -4.13 -4.47 7.38
C TRP A 54 -4.79 -5.85 7.35
N MET A 55 -4.07 -6.88 6.90
CA MET A 55 -4.58 -8.25 6.91
C MET A 55 -4.96 -8.70 8.32
N TYR A 56 -4.02 -8.73 9.28
CA TYR A 56 -4.37 -9.25 10.62
C TYR A 56 -5.49 -8.44 11.27
N THR A 57 -5.56 -7.12 11.04
CA THR A 57 -6.61 -6.25 11.58
C THR A 57 -7.99 -6.69 11.08
N ILE A 58 -8.13 -6.93 9.78
CA ILE A 58 -9.39 -7.40 9.18
C ILE A 58 -9.76 -8.79 9.72
N PHE A 59 -8.80 -9.71 9.83
CA PHE A 59 -9.05 -11.05 10.37
C PHE A 59 -9.54 -11.03 11.82
N PHE A 60 -9.02 -10.13 12.67
CA PHE A 60 -9.50 -9.97 14.05
C PHE A 60 -10.93 -9.45 14.11
N ILE A 61 -11.30 -8.48 13.26
CA ILE A 61 -12.67 -7.96 13.18
C ILE A 61 -13.63 -9.07 12.75
N VAL A 62 -13.26 -9.82 11.71
CA VAL A 62 -14.06 -10.94 11.21
C VAL A 62 -14.21 -12.02 12.28
N ALA A 63 -13.12 -12.39 12.96
CA ALA A 63 -13.16 -13.36 14.05
C ALA A 63 -14.12 -12.92 15.17
N ALA A 64 -14.08 -11.65 15.58
CA ALA A 64 -14.99 -11.13 16.60
C ALA A 64 -16.46 -11.25 16.17
N ILE A 65 -16.78 -10.94 14.92
CA ILE A 65 -18.14 -11.10 14.37
C ILE A 65 -18.58 -12.57 14.42
N PHE A 66 -17.74 -13.50 13.98
CA PHE A 66 -18.07 -14.93 14.01
C PHE A 66 -18.26 -15.46 15.43
N ILE A 67 -17.48 -14.99 16.40
CA ILE A 67 -17.67 -15.35 17.82
C ILE A 67 -19.03 -14.89 18.31
N ILE A 68 -19.43 -13.65 18.00
CA ILE A 68 -20.72 -13.10 18.41
C ILE A 68 -21.86 -13.89 17.77
N LEU A 69 -21.81 -14.13 16.46
CA LEU A 69 -22.82 -14.91 15.75
C LEU A 69 -22.94 -16.34 16.31
N ALA A 70 -21.81 -16.97 16.60
CA ALA A 70 -21.78 -18.30 17.17
C ALA A 70 -22.36 -18.32 18.59
N ALA A 71 -22.10 -17.29 19.41
CA ALA A 71 -22.68 -17.16 20.75
C ALA A 71 -24.21 -17.04 20.67
N PHE A 72 -24.73 -16.20 19.78
CA PHE A 72 -26.19 -16.11 19.55
C PHE A 72 -26.77 -17.43 19.04
N ALA A 73 -26.11 -18.10 18.10
CA ALA A 73 -26.55 -19.40 17.60
C ALA A 73 -26.59 -20.46 18.71
N TYR A 74 -25.62 -20.44 19.63
CA TYR A 74 -25.59 -21.32 20.80
C TYR A 74 -26.73 -21.04 21.77
N LEU A 75 -26.96 -19.77 22.10
CA LEU A 75 -28.01 -19.35 23.05
C LEU A 75 -29.42 -19.62 22.50
N THR A 76 -29.62 -19.45 21.19
CA THR A 76 -30.92 -19.65 20.53
C THR A 76 -31.19 -21.09 20.11
N ALA A 77 -30.22 -22.00 20.27
CA ALA A 77 -30.36 -23.39 19.87
C ALA A 77 -31.40 -24.17 20.71
N GLN A 78 -31.67 -23.76 21.96
CA GLN A 78 -32.67 -24.40 22.84
C GLN A 78 -32.56 -25.94 22.95
N GLY A 79 -31.35 -26.50 22.79
CA GLY A 79 -31.11 -27.94 22.84
C GLY A 79 -31.28 -28.68 21.49
N ASP A 80 -31.58 -27.96 20.40
CA ASP A 80 -31.60 -28.50 19.05
C ASP A 80 -30.17 -28.86 18.60
N ALA A 81 -29.93 -30.15 18.37
CA ALA A 81 -28.62 -30.69 17.99
C ALA A 81 -28.11 -30.13 16.65
N GLU A 82 -28.98 -29.80 15.71
CA GLU A 82 -28.61 -29.28 14.40
C GLU A 82 -28.12 -27.82 14.52
N LYS A 83 -28.80 -27.01 15.34
CA LYS A 83 -28.40 -25.64 15.64
C LYS A 83 -27.11 -25.59 16.44
N ILE A 84 -26.93 -26.48 17.42
CA ILE A 84 -25.68 -26.60 18.18
C ILE A 84 -24.52 -26.99 17.24
N LYS A 85 -24.73 -27.93 16.31
CA LYS A 85 -23.71 -28.31 15.32
C LYS A 85 -23.31 -27.13 14.43
N THR A 86 -24.27 -26.29 14.06
CA THR A 86 -24.02 -25.08 13.27
C THR A 86 -23.22 -24.05 14.07
N ALA A 87 -23.58 -23.80 15.33
CA ALA A 87 -22.84 -22.89 16.20
C ALA A 87 -21.39 -23.35 16.43
N ASN A 88 -21.16 -24.66 16.61
CA ASN A 88 -19.81 -25.23 16.72
C ASN A 88 -18.97 -25.00 15.47
N LYS A 89 -19.55 -25.13 14.27
CA LYS A 89 -18.84 -24.82 13.02
C LYS A 89 -18.46 -23.34 12.94
N GLN A 90 -19.33 -22.44 13.39
CA GLN A 90 -19.04 -21.01 13.42
C GLN A 90 -17.89 -20.68 14.39
N ILE A 91 -17.86 -21.31 15.58
CA ILE A 91 -16.72 -21.20 16.51
C ILE A 91 -15.44 -21.74 15.85
N LEU A 92 -15.50 -22.88 15.18
CA LEU A 92 -14.33 -23.45 14.50
C LEU A 92 -13.75 -22.47 13.46
N TYR A 93 -14.61 -21.82 12.66
CA TYR A 93 -14.17 -20.81 11.70
C TYR A 93 -13.59 -19.57 12.38
N ALA A 94 -14.15 -19.13 13.51
CA ALA A 94 -13.56 -18.05 14.30
C ALA A 94 -12.16 -18.42 14.81
N VAL A 95 -11.98 -19.64 15.32
CA VAL A 95 -10.68 -20.15 15.79
C VAL A 95 -9.66 -20.20 14.65
N ILE A 96 -10.06 -20.71 13.48
CA ILE A 96 -9.19 -20.74 12.29
C ILE A 96 -8.77 -19.31 11.88
N ALA A 97 -9.69 -18.35 11.89
CA ALA A 97 -9.37 -16.96 11.59
C ALA A 97 -8.35 -16.36 12.57
N ILE A 98 -8.49 -16.65 13.86
CA ILE A 98 -7.54 -16.23 14.90
C ILE A 98 -6.17 -16.85 14.68
N ILE A 99 -6.10 -18.15 14.39
CA ILE A 99 -4.84 -18.85 14.10
C ILE A 99 -4.13 -18.21 12.91
N ILE A 100 -4.85 -17.92 11.82
CA ILE A 100 -4.28 -17.26 10.63
C ILE A 100 -3.77 -15.86 10.98
N ALA A 101 -4.52 -15.10 11.78
CA ALA A 101 -4.10 -13.78 12.24
C ALA A 101 -2.81 -13.84 13.07
N LEU A 102 -2.71 -14.81 13.99
CA LEU A 102 -1.50 -15.06 14.80
C LEU A 102 -0.29 -15.43 13.92
N LEU A 103 -0.48 -16.29 12.93
CA LEU A 103 0.58 -16.65 11.98
C LEU A 103 1.08 -15.44 11.19
N SER A 104 0.18 -14.52 10.84
CA SER A 104 0.52 -13.27 10.14
C SER A 104 1.52 -12.40 10.90
N VAL A 105 1.42 -12.36 12.24
CA VAL A 105 2.36 -11.63 13.10
C VAL A 105 3.75 -12.27 13.05
N SER A 106 3.83 -13.59 13.07
CA SER A 106 5.10 -14.34 12.97
C SER A 106 5.86 -14.03 11.67
N PHE A 107 5.15 -13.88 10.53
CA PHE A 107 5.79 -13.48 9.28
C PHE A 107 6.44 -12.09 9.37
N THR A 108 5.79 -11.13 10.02
CA THR A 108 6.36 -9.78 10.21
C THR A 108 7.64 -9.83 11.07
N ALA A 109 7.62 -10.65 12.12
CA ALA A 109 8.79 -10.87 12.98
C ALA A 109 9.95 -11.50 12.19
N ILE A 110 9.68 -12.50 11.36
CA ILE A 110 10.70 -13.13 10.52
C ILE A 110 11.31 -12.10 9.55
N ILE A 111 10.47 -11.37 8.80
CA ILE A 111 10.93 -10.38 7.83
C ILE A 111 11.78 -9.28 8.49
N SER A 112 11.37 -8.79 9.66
CA SER A 112 12.14 -7.76 10.38
C SER A 112 13.47 -8.27 10.92
N ASN A 113 13.54 -9.49 11.47
CA ASN A 113 14.78 -10.08 11.98
C ASN A 113 15.80 -10.37 10.87
N PHE A 114 15.35 -10.91 9.73
CA PHE A 114 16.23 -11.19 8.60
C PHE A 114 16.88 -9.93 8.02
N ILE A 115 16.22 -8.77 8.12
CA ILE A 115 16.72 -7.51 7.56
C ILE A 115 17.49 -6.67 8.58
N SER A 116 17.17 -6.78 9.88
CA SER A 116 18.03 -6.21 10.93
C SER A 116 19.39 -6.89 11.03
N THR A 117 19.52 -8.13 10.53
CA THR A 117 20.79 -8.86 10.50
C THR A 117 21.67 -8.47 9.29
N GLY A 118 21.08 -7.81 8.28
CA GLY A 118 21.74 -7.46 7.02
C GLY A 118 22.25 -6.01 6.92
N ASN A 119 22.16 -5.22 8.01
CA ASN A 119 22.80 -3.90 8.13
C ASN A 119 23.91 -3.97 9.20
#